data_AF-A0A970KRK8-F1
#
_entry.id   AF-A0A970KRK8-F1
#
_cell.length_a   1.000
_cell.length_b   1.000
_cell.length_c   1.000
_cell.angle_alpha   90.00
_cell.angle_beta   90.00
_cell.angle_gamma   90.00
#
_symmetry.space_group_name_H-M   'P 1'
#
loop_
_entity.id
_entity.type
_entity.pdbx_description
1 polymer ?
#
loop_
_entity_poly.entity_id
_entity_poly.type
_entity_poly.pdbx_seq_one_letter_code
_entity_poly.pdbx_strand_id
1 'polypeptide(L)'
;MARDLYLILGVSRSATTDQIRQRFRELARTSHPDRFRGEARLRAEEEFQQFTEAFNVLSNPERRRQLDQELARVEVNPSAGDAQRLARVHLQAGIRLYRERNFVQAAESFDRATKADPQNALAWHHFAQACSHHRRYLPQALSAIVKACELEEMNATYLKLAGKLHATAGLFDRAEWYYNQALVWGGEDAAIRDALDELSRSSRKGRPGTFRKGG
;
A
#
# COMPACT_ATOMS: atom_id res chain seq x y z
N MET A 1 -2.30 5.97 23.27
CA MET A 1 -3.20 6.15 22.12
C MET A 1 -3.55 7.62 22.05
N ALA A 2 -3.10 8.33 21.02
CA ALA A 2 -3.47 9.72 20.81
C ALA A 2 -4.97 9.77 20.52
N ARG A 3 -5.79 10.00 21.56
CA ARG A 3 -7.21 10.25 21.38
C ARG A 3 -7.33 11.60 20.68
N ASP A 4 -8.07 11.67 19.58
CA ASP A 4 -8.23 12.90 18.82
C ASP A 4 -8.93 13.94 19.72
N LEU A 5 -8.15 14.87 20.28
CA LEU A 5 -8.64 15.86 21.26
C LEU A 5 -9.73 16.76 20.66
N TYR A 6 -9.74 16.91 19.33
CA TYR A 6 -10.79 17.63 18.61
C TYR A 6 -12.13 16.88 18.68
N LEU A 7 -12.10 15.54 18.56
CA LEU A 7 -13.30 14.71 18.75
C LEU A 7 -13.79 14.73 20.19
N ILE A 8 -12.88 14.76 21.17
CA ILE A 8 -13.24 14.84 22.60
C ILE A 8 -14.04 16.13 22.90
N LEU A 9 -13.61 17.27 22.35
CA LEU A 9 -14.36 18.54 22.50
C LEU A 9 -15.52 18.69 21.49
N GLY A 10 -15.70 17.75 20.57
CA GLY A 10 -16.72 17.80 19.53
C GLY A 10 -16.55 18.97 18.55
N VAL A 11 -15.30 19.36 18.27
CA VAL A 11 -14.96 20.48 17.37
C VAL A 11 -14.22 20.00 16.13
N SER A 12 -14.34 20.76 15.04
CA SER A 12 -13.52 20.53 13.84
C SER A 12 -12.05 20.89 14.10
N ARG A 13 -11.12 20.24 13.39
CA ARG A 13 -9.69 20.63 13.37
C ARG A 13 -9.47 22.06 12.86
N SER A 14 -10.40 22.58 12.07
CA SER A 14 -10.41 23.97 11.59
C SER A 14 -11.00 24.97 12.60
N ALA A 15 -11.46 24.53 13.78
CA ALA A 15 -12.08 25.41 14.76
C ALA A 15 -11.11 26.48 15.26
N THR A 16 -11.61 27.70 15.44
CA THR A 16 -10.85 28.80 16.03
C THR A 16 -10.72 28.61 17.54
N THR A 17 -9.73 29.27 18.16
CA THR A 17 -9.52 29.24 19.62
C THR A 17 -10.77 29.70 20.37
N ASP A 18 -11.52 30.67 19.83
CA ASP A 18 -12.77 31.14 20.43
C ASP A 18 -13.89 30.11 20.38
N GLN A 19 -14.01 29.37 19.27
CA GLN A 19 -14.94 28.24 19.16
C GLN A 19 -14.59 27.12 20.15
N ILE A 20 -13.29 26.82 20.32
CA ILE A 20 -12.81 25.84 21.30
C ILE A 20 -13.17 26.29 22.74
N ARG A 21 -12.93 27.56 23.08
CA ARG A 21 -13.30 28.14 24.39
C ARG A 21 -14.79 28.16 24.62
N GLN A 22 -15.58 28.44 23.59
CA GLN A 22 -17.03 28.41 23.69
C GLN A 22 -17.53 26.99 23.96
N ARG A 23 -17.08 26.00 23.18
CA ARG A 23 -17.48 24.60 23.37
C ARG A 23 -17.08 24.04 24.72
N PHE A 24 -15.87 24.34 25.19
CA PHE A 24 -15.46 23.93 26.53
C PHE A 24 -16.37 24.52 27.63
N ARG A 25 -16.78 25.79 27.52
CA ARG A 25 -17.73 26.41 28.47
C ARG A 25 -19.12 25.77 28.44
N GLU A 26 -19.59 25.36 27.27
CA GLU A 26 -20.86 24.64 27.11
C GLU A 26 -20.78 23.26 27.78
N LEU A 27 -19.74 22.47 27.45
CA LEU A 27 -19.49 21.15 28.03
C LEU A 27 -19.31 21.21 29.54
N ALA A 28 -18.55 22.18 30.05
CA ALA A 28 -18.32 22.33 31.48
C ALA A 28 -19.62 22.63 32.25
N ARG A 29 -20.61 23.27 31.63
CA ARG A 29 -21.92 23.52 32.24
C ARG A 29 -22.82 22.30 32.19
N THR A 30 -22.79 21.54 31.10
CA THR A 30 -23.68 20.37 30.92
C THR A 30 -23.17 19.14 31.65
N SER A 31 -21.85 18.96 31.70
CA SER A 31 -21.18 17.76 32.21
C SER A 31 -20.53 17.97 33.59
N HIS A 32 -20.87 19.06 34.30
CA HIS A 32 -20.32 19.30 35.64
C HIS A 32 -20.73 18.18 36.62
N PRO A 33 -19.79 17.55 37.35
CA PRO A 33 -20.08 16.39 38.19
C PRO A 33 -21.09 16.68 39.32
N ASP A 34 -21.17 17.92 39.81
CA ASP A 34 -22.19 18.34 40.79
C ASP A 34 -23.64 18.15 40.31
N ARG A 35 -23.85 18.02 38.99
CA ARG A 35 -25.18 17.78 38.41
C ARG A 35 -25.59 16.31 38.44
N PHE A 36 -24.69 15.40 38.82
CA PHE A 36 -24.88 13.96 38.76
C PHE A 36 -24.65 13.30 40.13
N ARG A 37 -25.18 12.07 40.31
CA ARG A 37 -25.01 11.27 41.54
C ARG A 37 -24.69 9.82 41.20
N GLY A 38 -24.05 9.11 42.12
CA GLY A 38 -23.70 7.69 41.96
C GLY A 38 -22.75 7.45 40.78
N GLU A 39 -22.94 6.36 40.04
CA GLU A 39 -22.11 6.03 38.86
C GLU A 39 -22.10 7.10 37.78
N ALA A 40 -23.21 7.85 37.63
CA ALA A 40 -23.28 8.93 36.65
C ALA A 40 -22.34 10.09 37.01
N ARG A 41 -22.05 10.30 38.29
CA ARG A 41 -21.06 11.28 38.73
C ARG A 41 -19.64 10.85 38.37
N LEU A 42 -19.29 9.59 38.60
CA LEU A 42 -17.98 9.04 38.25
C LEU A 42 -17.71 9.18 36.74
N ARG A 43 -18.68 8.86 35.88
CA ARG A 43 -18.57 9.05 34.43
C ARG A 43 -18.44 10.54 34.05
N ALA A 44 -19.21 11.42 34.69
CA ALA A 44 -19.10 12.86 34.47
C ALA A 44 -17.73 13.41 34.89
N GLU A 45 -17.14 12.93 35.98
CA GLU A 45 -15.77 13.30 36.41
C GLU A 45 -14.73 12.86 35.37
N GLU A 46 -14.82 11.63 34.85
CA GLU A 46 -13.92 11.13 33.80
C GLU A 46 -14.04 11.92 32.49
N GLU A 47 -15.27 12.19 32.03
CA GLU A 47 -15.51 12.99 30.83
C GLU A 47 -15.02 14.43 31.00
N PHE A 48 -15.28 15.03 32.16
CA PHE A 48 -14.84 16.39 32.46
C PHE A 48 -13.31 16.50 32.48
N GLN A 49 -12.61 15.49 32.99
CA GLN A 49 -11.17 15.42 32.94
C GLN A 49 -10.65 15.36 31.49
N GLN A 50 -11.28 14.55 30.63
CA GLN A 50 -10.94 14.47 29.21
C GLN A 50 -11.18 15.79 28.46
N PHE A 51 -12.30 16.48 28.72
CA PHE A 51 -12.57 17.79 28.13
C PHE A 51 -11.53 18.82 28.58
N THR A 52 -11.13 18.79 29.85
CA THR A 52 -10.14 19.71 30.41
C THR A 52 -8.76 19.48 29.79
N GLU A 53 -8.35 18.22 29.64
CA GLU A 53 -7.09 17.87 28.97
C GLU A 53 -7.09 18.34 27.50
N ALA A 54 -8.16 18.05 26.76
CA ALA A 54 -8.31 18.48 25.38
C ALA A 54 -8.28 20.01 25.25
N PHE A 55 -8.96 20.73 26.13
CA PHE A 55 -8.95 22.19 26.15
C PHE A 55 -7.55 22.77 26.46
N ASN A 56 -6.82 22.21 27.41
CA ASN A 56 -5.49 22.68 27.80
C ASN A 56 -4.45 22.56 26.67
N VAL A 57 -4.64 21.60 25.77
CA VAL A 57 -3.79 21.44 24.58
C VAL A 57 -4.28 22.34 23.44
N LEU A 58 -5.58 22.29 23.13
CA LEU A 58 -6.14 22.97 21.96
C LEU A 58 -6.29 24.49 22.09
N SER A 59 -6.38 25.01 23.32
CA SER A 59 -6.49 26.45 23.57
C SER A 59 -5.15 27.20 23.53
N ASN A 60 -4.02 26.48 23.67
CA ASN A 60 -2.68 27.05 23.56
C ASN A 60 -2.17 26.88 22.11
N PRO A 61 -1.83 27.97 21.40
CA PRO A 61 -1.40 27.90 20.00
C PRO A 61 -0.17 27.03 19.76
N GLU A 62 0.82 27.06 20.65
CA GLU A 62 2.06 26.29 20.51
C GLU A 62 1.80 24.78 20.66
N ARG A 63 1.06 24.39 21.69
CA ARG A 63 0.69 22.98 21.95
C ARG A 63 -0.23 22.44 20.88
N ARG A 64 -1.20 23.23 20.42
CA ARG A 64 -2.06 22.88 19.29
C ARG A 64 -1.22 22.66 18.03
N ARG A 65 -0.27 23.55 17.73
CA ARG A 65 0.63 23.39 16.58
C ARG A 65 1.49 22.13 16.70
N GLN A 66 2.00 21.80 17.88
CA GLN A 66 2.75 20.56 18.11
C GLN A 66 1.88 19.33 17.86
N LEU A 67 0.67 19.30 18.42
CA LEU A 67 -0.32 18.24 18.18
C LEU A 67 -0.65 18.12 16.69
N ASP A 68 -0.92 19.24 16.00
CA ASP A 68 -1.23 19.25 14.57
C ASP A 68 -0.04 18.73 13.73
N GLN A 69 1.20 19.05 14.13
CA GLN A 69 2.41 18.49 13.50
C GLN A 69 2.56 16.99 13.75
N GLU A 70 2.26 16.51 14.95
CA GLU A 70 2.29 15.08 15.27
C GLU A 70 1.20 14.32 14.52
N LEU A 71 -0.03 14.83 14.50
CA LEU A 71 -1.15 14.27 13.76
C LEU A 71 -0.86 14.25 12.26
N ALA A 72 -0.33 15.33 11.69
CA ALA A 72 0.09 15.38 10.29
C ALA A 72 1.24 14.40 10.01
N ARG A 73 2.20 14.22 10.93
CA ARG A 73 3.27 13.22 10.77
C ARG A 73 2.74 11.80 10.79
N VAL A 74 1.76 11.49 11.64
CA VAL A 74 1.13 10.16 11.70
C VAL A 74 0.26 9.91 10.46
N GLU A 75 -0.43 10.92 9.95
CA GLU A 75 -1.22 10.81 8.71
C GLU A 75 -0.33 10.67 7.45
N VAL A 76 0.86 11.28 7.46
CA VAL A 76 1.78 11.27 6.30
C VAL A 76 2.80 10.12 6.38
N ASN A 77 3.16 9.65 7.59
CA ASN A 77 4.10 8.55 7.82
C ASN A 77 3.52 7.59 8.87
N PRO A 78 2.79 6.54 8.44
CA PRO A 78 2.49 5.41 9.31
C PRO A 78 3.81 4.89 9.89
N SER A 79 3.84 4.53 11.19
CA SER A 79 5.04 3.88 11.72
C SER A 79 5.36 2.63 10.89
N ALA A 80 6.64 2.23 10.80
CA ALA A 80 7.02 1.08 9.98
C ALA A 80 6.18 -0.19 10.32
N GLY A 81 5.84 -0.39 11.59
CA GLY A 81 4.97 -1.49 12.02
C GLY A 81 3.49 -1.31 11.65
N ASP A 82 2.98 -0.08 11.56
CA ASP A 82 1.62 0.21 11.10
C ASP A 82 1.50 0.05 9.58
N ALA A 83 2.48 0.55 8.83
CA ALA A 83 2.60 0.37 7.38
C ALA A 83 2.62 -1.11 7.00
N GLN A 84 3.48 -1.91 7.64
CA GLN A 84 3.56 -3.36 7.42
C GLN A 84 2.26 -4.08 7.78
N ARG A 85 1.60 -3.70 8.89
CA ARG A 85 0.30 -4.29 9.27
C ARG A 85 -0.78 -3.97 8.24
N LEU A 86 -0.87 -2.72 7.81
CA LEU A 86 -1.83 -2.27 6.81
C LEU A 86 -1.60 -2.98 5.46
N ALA A 87 -0.35 -3.06 5.03
CA ALA A 87 0.04 -3.79 3.82
C ALA A 87 -0.36 -5.27 3.90
N ARG A 88 -0.11 -5.93 5.04
CA ARG A 88 -0.49 -7.33 5.26
C ARG A 88 -1.99 -7.57 5.17
N VAL A 89 -2.81 -6.67 5.73
CA VAL A 89 -4.28 -6.77 5.66
C VAL A 89 -4.76 -6.68 4.22
N HIS A 90 -4.26 -5.70 3.46
CA HIS A 90 -4.60 -5.54 2.06
C HIS A 90 -4.09 -6.69 1.19
N LEU A 91 -2.89 -7.20 1.46
CA LEU A 91 -2.32 -8.35 0.79
C LEU A 91 -3.19 -9.60 0.99
N GLN A 92 -3.61 -9.89 2.22
CA GLN A 92 -4.48 -11.04 2.52
C GLN A 92 -5.85 -10.90 1.85
N ALA A 93 -6.44 -9.70 1.87
CA ALA A 93 -7.70 -9.42 1.18
C ALA A 93 -7.56 -9.65 -0.35
N GLY A 94 -6.48 -9.15 -0.94
CA GLY A 94 -6.18 -9.35 -2.36
C GLY A 94 -5.98 -10.82 -2.72
N ILE A 95 -5.25 -11.60 -1.92
CA ILE A 95 -5.06 -13.04 -2.16
C ILE A 95 -6.40 -13.78 -2.14
N ARG A 96 -7.30 -13.44 -1.21
CA ARG A 96 -8.64 -14.02 -1.16
C ARG A 96 -9.43 -13.72 -2.43
N LEU A 97 -9.49 -12.45 -2.83
CA LEU A 97 -10.17 -12.01 -4.06
C LEU A 97 -9.58 -12.65 -5.31
N TYR A 98 -8.25 -12.81 -5.36
CA TYR A 98 -7.55 -13.47 -6.45
C TYR A 98 -7.94 -14.94 -6.58
N ARG A 99 -8.06 -15.67 -5.45
CA ARG A 99 -8.56 -17.06 -5.42
C ARG A 99 -10.00 -17.16 -5.89
N GLU A 100 -10.81 -16.16 -5.60
CA GLU A 100 -12.19 -16.03 -6.09
C GLU A 100 -12.27 -15.61 -7.58
N ARG A 101 -11.13 -15.46 -8.26
CA ARG A 101 -10.99 -14.97 -9.65
C ARG A 101 -11.48 -13.53 -9.86
N ASN A 102 -11.62 -12.76 -8.79
CA ASN A 102 -11.99 -11.35 -8.84
C ASN A 102 -10.74 -10.48 -9.03
N PHE A 103 -10.13 -10.56 -10.23
CA PHE A 103 -8.80 -10.01 -10.49
C PHE A 103 -8.73 -8.48 -10.39
N VAL A 104 -9.81 -7.77 -10.75
CA VAL A 104 -9.85 -6.30 -10.67
C VAL A 104 -9.82 -5.84 -9.21
N GLN A 105 -10.69 -6.40 -8.35
CA GLN A 105 -10.70 -6.05 -6.93
C GLN A 105 -9.44 -6.56 -6.20
N ALA A 106 -8.91 -7.71 -6.64
CA ALA A 106 -7.61 -8.19 -6.15
C ALA A 106 -6.50 -7.19 -6.47
N ALA A 107 -6.43 -6.69 -7.71
CA ALA A 107 -5.46 -5.68 -8.11
C ALA A 107 -5.58 -4.38 -7.29
N GLU A 108 -6.80 -3.90 -7.04
CA GLU A 108 -7.03 -2.75 -6.15
C GLU A 108 -6.54 -3.00 -4.71
N SER A 109 -6.78 -4.20 -4.19
CA SER A 109 -6.31 -4.58 -2.86
C SER A 109 -4.79 -4.64 -2.80
N PHE A 110 -4.14 -5.20 -3.82
CA PHE A 110 -2.69 -5.25 -3.89
C PHE A 110 -2.06 -3.86 -4.11
N ASP A 111 -2.68 -2.97 -4.89
CA ASP A 111 -2.25 -1.57 -5.05
C ASP A 111 -2.27 -0.80 -3.71
N ARG A 112 -3.29 -1.04 -2.87
CA ARG A 112 -3.28 -0.50 -1.50
C ARG A 112 -2.17 -1.09 -0.65
N ALA A 113 -1.87 -2.38 -0.82
CA ALA A 113 -0.77 -3.02 -0.10
C ALA A 113 0.60 -2.45 -0.47
N THR A 114 0.87 -2.22 -1.77
CA THR A 114 2.14 -1.66 -2.25
C THR A 114 2.31 -0.19 -1.89
N LYS A 115 1.22 0.58 -1.79
CA LYS A 115 1.25 1.96 -1.27
C LYS A 115 1.49 2.02 0.23
N ALA A 116 0.94 1.07 0.98
CA ALA A 116 1.14 0.99 2.43
C ALA A 116 2.57 0.56 2.78
N ASP A 117 3.14 -0.41 2.07
CA ASP A 117 4.53 -0.84 2.24
C ASP A 117 5.22 -1.02 0.88
N PRO A 118 5.88 0.03 0.36
CA PRO A 118 6.59 -0.04 -0.92
C PRO A 118 7.76 -1.02 -0.97
N GLN A 119 8.26 -1.47 0.20
CA GLN A 119 9.37 -2.42 0.30
C GLN A 119 8.90 -3.89 0.30
N ASN A 120 7.59 -4.13 0.24
CA ASN A 120 7.04 -5.48 0.21
C ASN A 120 7.03 -6.07 -1.20
N ALA A 121 8.08 -6.80 -1.56
CA ALA A 121 8.24 -7.42 -2.88
C ALA A 121 7.09 -8.38 -3.24
N LEU A 122 6.59 -9.13 -2.26
CA LEU A 122 5.48 -10.06 -2.44
C LEU A 122 4.17 -9.35 -2.84
N ALA A 123 3.90 -8.17 -2.26
CA ALA A 123 2.75 -7.36 -2.64
C ALA A 123 2.84 -6.88 -4.10
N TRP A 124 4.02 -6.43 -4.52
CA TRP A 124 4.29 -6.05 -5.91
C TRP A 124 4.13 -7.23 -6.88
N HIS A 125 4.62 -8.41 -6.50
CA HIS A 125 4.47 -9.64 -7.29
C HIS A 125 2.99 -10.00 -7.49
N HIS A 126 2.20 -10.05 -6.41
CA HIS A 126 0.79 -10.36 -6.50
C HIS A 126 -0.02 -9.29 -7.24
N PHE A 127 0.35 -8.01 -7.10
CA PHE A 127 -0.23 -6.94 -7.91
C PHE A 127 0.03 -7.17 -9.40
N ALA A 128 1.27 -7.51 -9.78
CA ALA A 128 1.62 -7.83 -11.16
C ALA A 128 0.83 -9.03 -11.69
N GLN A 129 0.69 -10.10 -10.89
CA GLN A 129 -0.11 -11.27 -11.25
C GLN A 129 -1.58 -10.89 -11.49
N ALA A 130 -2.20 -10.13 -10.60
CA ALA A 130 -3.59 -9.69 -10.75
C ALA A 130 -3.79 -8.86 -12.02
N CYS A 131 -2.92 -7.88 -12.26
CA CYS A 131 -2.97 -7.03 -13.46
C CYS A 131 -2.75 -7.83 -14.76
N SER A 132 -1.99 -8.93 -14.72
CA SER A 132 -1.71 -9.74 -15.91
C SER A 132 -2.93 -10.42 -16.54
N HIS A 133 -4.04 -10.57 -15.79
CA HIS A 133 -5.27 -11.20 -16.29
C HIS A 133 -6.04 -10.34 -17.30
N HIS A 134 -5.74 -9.05 -17.40
CA HIS A 134 -6.39 -8.17 -18.37
C HIS A 134 -5.36 -7.34 -19.13
N ARG A 135 -5.39 -7.43 -20.47
CA ARG A 135 -4.45 -6.73 -21.37
C ARG A 135 -4.38 -5.23 -21.14
N ARG A 136 -5.49 -4.59 -20.72
CA ARG A 136 -5.53 -3.16 -20.38
C ARG A 136 -4.59 -2.79 -19.23
N TYR A 137 -4.34 -3.71 -18.30
CA TYR A 137 -3.46 -3.49 -17.13
C TYR A 137 -2.04 -4.02 -17.34
N LEU A 138 -1.65 -4.37 -18.57
CA LEU A 138 -0.30 -4.86 -18.87
C LEU A 138 0.82 -3.87 -18.48
N PRO A 139 0.69 -2.54 -18.68
CA PRO A 139 1.70 -1.59 -18.22
C PRO A 139 1.91 -1.62 -16.70
N GLN A 140 0.81 -1.71 -15.94
CA GLN A 140 0.84 -1.82 -14.47
C GLN A 140 1.50 -3.14 -14.05
N ALA A 141 1.18 -4.24 -14.73
CA ALA A 141 1.81 -5.54 -14.47
C ALA A 141 3.32 -5.50 -14.68
N LEU A 142 3.78 -4.88 -15.78
CA LEU A 142 5.22 -4.70 -16.07
C LEU A 142 5.92 -3.84 -15.02
N SER A 143 5.34 -2.69 -14.67
CA SER A 143 5.94 -1.82 -13.64
C SER A 143 6.02 -2.53 -12.29
N ALA A 144 4.98 -3.26 -11.91
CA ALA A 144 4.92 -3.97 -10.64
C ALA A 144 5.91 -5.14 -10.57
N ILE A 145 6.05 -5.93 -11.63
CA ILE A 145 6.98 -7.07 -11.61
C ILE A 145 8.44 -6.64 -11.62
N VAL A 146 8.77 -5.56 -12.34
CA VAL A 146 10.11 -4.95 -12.28
C VAL A 146 10.39 -4.52 -10.85
N LYS A 147 9.43 -3.85 -10.19
CA LYS A 147 9.61 -3.42 -8.81
C LYS A 147 9.82 -4.59 -7.84
N ALA A 148 9.09 -5.70 -8.01
CA ALA A 148 9.29 -6.90 -7.21
C ALA A 148 10.71 -7.50 -7.41
N CYS A 149 11.22 -7.50 -8.64
CA CYS A 149 12.58 -7.98 -8.93
C CYS A 149 13.67 -7.04 -8.40
N GLU A 150 13.45 -5.72 -8.37
CA GLU A 150 14.39 -4.77 -7.75
C GLU A 150 14.52 -4.99 -6.24
N LEU A 151 13.44 -5.41 -5.57
CA LEU A 151 13.44 -5.64 -4.13
C LEU A 151 14.02 -7.02 -3.77
N GLU A 152 13.78 -8.03 -4.60
CA GLU A 152 14.28 -9.40 -4.42
C GLU A 152 14.91 -9.91 -5.74
N GLU A 153 16.15 -9.48 -6.00
CA GLU A 153 16.86 -9.72 -7.27
C GLU A 153 17.04 -11.21 -7.62
N MET A 154 17.16 -12.06 -6.60
CA MET A 154 17.44 -13.50 -6.77
C MET A 154 16.17 -14.37 -6.74
N ASN A 155 14.98 -13.77 -6.72
CA ASN A 155 13.74 -14.54 -6.64
C ASN A 155 13.34 -15.08 -8.03
N ALA A 156 13.66 -16.36 -8.27
CA ALA A 156 13.37 -17.03 -9.54
C ALA A 156 11.88 -17.01 -9.93
N THR A 157 10.96 -17.01 -8.96
CA THR A 157 9.51 -16.92 -9.22
C THR A 157 9.15 -15.57 -9.82
N TYR A 158 9.75 -14.49 -9.31
CA TYR A 158 9.50 -13.14 -9.80
C TYR A 158 10.12 -12.94 -11.18
N LEU A 159 11.36 -13.39 -11.35
CA LEU A 159 12.07 -13.36 -12.63
C LEU A 159 11.32 -14.15 -13.72
N LYS A 160 10.79 -15.33 -13.41
CA LYS A 160 9.97 -16.12 -14.34
C LYS A 160 8.71 -15.37 -14.78
N LEU A 161 8.00 -14.73 -13.84
CA LEU A 161 6.82 -13.92 -14.17
C LEU A 161 7.21 -12.68 -14.97
N ALA A 162 8.34 -12.05 -14.66
CA ALA A 162 8.87 -10.92 -15.42
C ALA A 162 9.13 -11.32 -16.87
N GLY A 163 9.78 -12.46 -17.10
CA GLY A 163 10.01 -13.03 -18.44
C GLY A 163 8.71 -13.20 -19.21
N LYS A 164 7.69 -13.80 -18.59
CA LYS A 164 6.37 -14.01 -19.20
C LYS A 164 5.67 -12.71 -19.58
N LEU A 165 5.70 -11.71 -18.69
CA LEU A 165 5.05 -10.42 -18.93
C LEU A 165 5.75 -9.62 -20.04
N HIS A 166 7.08 -9.64 -20.08
CA HIS A 166 7.85 -9.02 -21.15
C HIS A 166 7.63 -9.70 -22.49
N ALA A 167 7.57 -11.04 -22.53
CA ALA A 167 7.23 -11.78 -23.74
C ALA A 167 5.83 -11.42 -24.26
N THR A 168 4.83 -11.37 -23.36
CA THR A 168 3.45 -10.96 -23.68
C THR A 168 3.39 -9.52 -24.22
N ALA A 169 4.29 -8.65 -23.77
CA ALA A 169 4.41 -7.27 -24.24
C ALA A 169 5.21 -7.12 -25.55
N GLY A 170 5.74 -8.21 -26.11
CA GLY A 170 6.59 -8.19 -27.30
C GLY A 170 8.04 -7.73 -27.04
N LEU A 171 8.45 -7.65 -25.77
CA LEU A 171 9.80 -7.24 -25.36
C LEU A 171 10.69 -8.47 -25.21
N PHE A 172 10.97 -9.14 -26.34
CA PHE A 172 11.60 -10.46 -26.35
C PHE A 172 13.01 -10.49 -25.75
N ASP A 173 13.84 -9.48 -26.00
CA ASP A 173 15.20 -9.42 -25.43
C ASP A 173 15.16 -9.36 -23.90
N ARG A 174 14.24 -8.56 -23.34
CA ARG A 174 14.04 -8.50 -21.88
C ARG A 174 13.47 -9.81 -21.34
N ALA A 175 12.55 -10.43 -22.08
CA ALA A 175 11.96 -11.71 -21.68
C ALA A 175 13.03 -12.80 -21.55
N GLU A 176 13.91 -12.91 -22.56
CA GLU A 176 15.04 -13.83 -22.56
C GLU A 176 16.01 -13.56 -21.41
N TRP A 177 16.33 -12.28 -21.15
CA TRP A 177 17.17 -11.90 -20.02
C TRP A 177 16.58 -12.37 -18.68
N TYR A 178 15.31 -12.08 -18.40
CA TYR A 178 14.64 -12.49 -17.16
C TYR A 178 14.55 -14.01 -17.01
N TYR A 179 14.28 -14.74 -18.10
CA TYR A 179 14.23 -16.20 -18.09
C TYR A 179 15.59 -16.83 -17.79
N ASN A 180 16.67 -16.33 -18.40
CA ASN A 180 18.01 -16.80 -18.09
C ASN A 180 18.39 -16.50 -16.62
N GLN A 181 18.09 -15.31 -16.12
CA GLN A 181 18.29 -15.01 -14.69
C GLN A 181 17.48 -15.95 -13.78
N ALA A 182 16.23 -16.25 -14.13
CA ALA A 182 15.41 -17.18 -13.38
C ALA A 182 16.03 -18.60 -13.31
N LEU A 183 16.65 -19.08 -14.39
CA LEU A 183 17.36 -20.36 -14.40
C LEU A 183 18.65 -20.35 -13.57
N VAL A 184 19.37 -19.21 -13.56
CA VAL A 184 20.58 -19.03 -12.73
C VAL A 184 20.25 -19.17 -11.24
N TRP A 185 19.17 -18.53 -10.79
CA TRP A 185 18.83 -18.50 -9.36
C TRP A 185 17.87 -19.62 -8.92
N GLY A 186 17.03 -20.12 -9.83
CA GLY A 186 16.01 -21.13 -9.56
C GLY A 186 16.37 -22.55 -9.98
N GLY A 187 17.45 -22.73 -10.75
CA GLY A 187 17.82 -24.01 -11.32
C GLY A 187 16.96 -24.40 -12.53
N GLU A 188 16.86 -25.70 -12.79
CA GLU A 188 16.16 -26.20 -13.98
C GLU A 188 14.65 -25.98 -13.92
N ASP A 189 14.09 -25.33 -14.95
CA ASP A 189 12.66 -25.15 -15.12
C ASP A 189 12.27 -25.40 -16.59
N ALA A 190 11.53 -26.49 -16.82
CA ALA A 190 11.11 -26.89 -18.17
C ALA A 190 10.26 -25.82 -18.86
N ALA A 191 9.37 -25.15 -18.12
CA ALA A 191 8.50 -24.12 -18.71
C ALA A 191 9.29 -22.89 -19.14
N ILE A 192 10.40 -22.57 -18.47
CA ILE A 192 11.29 -21.49 -18.89
C ILE A 192 12.07 -21.88 -20.15
N ARG A 193 12.56 -23.12 -20.23
CA ARG A 193 13.25 -23.64 -21.42
C ARG A 193 12.34 -23.63 -22.65
N ASP A 194 11.11 -24.13 -22.51
CA ASP A 194 10.12 -24.13 -23.59
C ASP A 194 9.82 -22.71 -24.08
N ALA A 195 9.69 -21.74 -23.15
CA ALA A 195 9.48 -20.34 -23.50
C ALA A 195 10.67 -19.73 -24.26
N LEU A 196 11.90 -20.03 -23.87
CA LEU A 196 13.12 -19.57 -24.56
C LEU A 196 13.23 -20.15 -25.98
N ASP A 197 12.86 -21.42 -26.16
CA ASP A 197 12.80 -22.06 -27.48
C ASP A 197 11.75 -21.41 -28.38
N GLU A 198 10.58 -21.07 -27.85
CA GLU A 198 9.51 -20.38 -28.59
C GLU A 198 9.93 -18.96 -29.00
N LEU A 199 10.57 -18.22 -28.09
CA LEU A 199 11.12 -16.89 -28.37
C LEU A 199 12.18 -16.95 -29.48
N SER A 200 13.07 -17.93 -29.43
CA SER A 200 14.12 -18.14 -30.44
C SER A 200 13.55 -18.43 -31.82
N ARG A 201 12.48 -19.23 -31.90
CA ARG A 201 11.77 -19.51 -33.17
C ARG A 201 11.05 -18.27 -33.72
N SER A 202 10.48 -17.46 -32.83
CA SER A 202 9.76 -16.23 -33.20
C SER A 202 10.70 -15.13 -33.70
N SER A 203 11.87 -14.97 -33.07
CA SER A 203 12.93 -14.05 -33.50
C SER A 203 13.50 -14.41 -34.89
N ARG A 204 13.58 -15.71 -35.22
CA ARG A 204 14.03 -16.19 -36.54
C ARG A 204 13.04 -15.92 -37.69
N LYS A 205 11.73 -15.82 -37.41
CA LYS A 205 10.71 -15.50 -38.44
C LYS A 205 10.65 -14.02 -38.81
N GLY A 206 11.18 -13.13 -37.95
CA GLY A 206 11.14 -11.67 -38.15
C GLY A 206 12.44 -11.04 -38.67
N ARG A 207 13.54 -11.81 -38.80
CA ARG A 207 14.76 -11.30 -39.45
C ARG A 207 14.57 -11.41 -40.97
N PRO A 208 14.56 -10.31 -41.73
CA PRO A 208 14.77 -10.40 -43.17
C PRO A 208 16.11 -11.11 -43.35
N GLY A 209 16.12 -12.24 -44.05
CA GLY A 209 17.34 -12.98 -44.32
C GLY A 209 18.38 -12.03 -44.88
N THR A 210 19.53 -11.93 -44.20
CA THR A 210 20.72 -11.34 -44.78
C THR A 210 21.14 -12.25 -45.93
N PHE A 211 20.54 -12.02 -47.09
CA PHE A 211 21.04 -12.52 -48.36
C PHE A 211 22.44 -11.96 -48.54
N ARG A 212 23.43 -12.77 -48.17
CA ARG A 212 24.82 -12.53 -48.50
C ARG A 212 24.97 -12.79 -50.01
N LYS A 213 24.80 -11.75 -50.83
CA LYS A 213 25.36 -11.74 -52.18
C LYS A 213 26.84 -11.36 -52.06
N GLY A 214 27.73 -12.18 -52.59
CA GLY A 214 29.14 -11.84 -52.77
C GLY A 214 30.01 -13.09 -52.84
N GLY A 215 30.42 -13.45 -54.06
CA GLY A 215 31.32 -14.54 -54.40
C GLY A 215 30.94 -15.15 -55.73
#